data_AF-A0A026VRS9-F1
#
_entry.id   AF-A0A026VRS9-F1
#
_cell.length_a   1.000
_cell.length_b   1.000
_cell.length_c   1.000
_cell.angle_alpha   90.00
_cell.angle_beta   90.00
_cell.angle_gamma   90.00
#
_symmetry.space_group_name_H-M   'P 1'
#
loop_
_entity.id
_entity.type
_entity.pdbx_description
1 polymer ?
#
loop_
_entity_poly.entity_id
_entity_poly.type
_entity_poly.pdbx_seq_one_letter_code
_entity_poly.pdbx_strand_id
1 'polypeptide(L)' 'SVTGLPLTIEFGGGAELLFDKKKRHDVNLPGEDWTLRRLLLWIRDNLLMERPELFMQDDTV' A
#
# COMPACT_ATOMS: atom_id res chain seq x y z
N SER A 1 -15.69 -18.99 2.02
CA SER A 1 -15.39 -17.83 2.89
C SER A 1 -14.24 -17.09 2.26
N VAL A 2 -14.35 -15.80 1.97
CA VAL A 2 -13.22 -15.02 1.44
C VAL A 2 -12.14 -14.98 2.52
N THR A 3 -11.09 -15.79 2.35
CA THR A 3 -9.88 -15.76 3.16
C THR A 3 -9.07 -14.54 2.76
N GLY A 4 -8.83 -13.62 3.70
CA GLY A 4 -7.97 -12.46 3.48
C GLY A 4 -6.54 -12.73 3.94
N LEU A 5 -5.59 -11.97 3.39
CA LEU A 5 -4.18 -12.00 3.80
C LEU A 5 -3.90 -10.84 4.78
N PRO A 6 -3.78 -11.09 6.08
CA PRO A 6 -3.41 -10.06 7.05
C PRO A 6 -1.95 -9.66 6.86
N LEU A 7 -1.69 -8.36 6.70
CA LEU A 7 -0.36 -7.78 6.56
C LEU A 7 -0.21 -6.52 7.40
N THR A 8 1.01 -6.29 7.86
CA THR A 8 1.45 -5.01 8.41
C THR A 8 2.38 -4.36 7.39
N ILE A 9 2.03 -3.15 6.96
CA ILE A 9 2.84 -2.32 6.03
C ILE A 9 3.39 -1.15 6.84
N GLU A 10 4.71 -0.95 6.79
CA GLU A 10 5.36 0.16 7.47
C GLU A 10 6.05 1.12 6.49
N PHE A 11 5.74 2.41 6.62
CA PHE A 11 6.37 3.49 5.87
C PHE A 11 7.31 4.28 6.78
N GLY A 12 8.51 4.56 6.28
CA GLY A 12 9.52 5.35 6.96
C GLY A 12 10.33 6.20 5.98
N GLY A 13 11.27 6.98 6.50
CA GLY A 13 12.12 7.86 5.68
C GLY A 13 11.37 9.03 5.04
N GLY A 14 10.20 9.40 5.57
CA GLY A 14 9.34 10.46 5.03
C GLY A 14 8.19 9.93 4.16
N ALA A 15 8.21 8.65 3.77
CA ALA A 15 7.14 8.04 2.98
C ALA A 15 5.80 8.06 3.73
N GLU A 16 5.81 7.99 5.07
CA GLU A 16 4.59 8.05 5.89
C GLU A 16 3.75 9.31 5.63
N LEU A 17 4.37 10.41 5.16
CA LEU A 17 3.69 11.66 4.85
C LEU A 17 2.65 11.50 3.73
N LEU A 18 2.84 10.51 2.84
CA LEU A 18 1.93 10.20 1.73
C LEU A 18 0.72 9.35 2.18
N PHE A 19 0.82 8.72 3.35
CA PHE A 19 -0.12 7.72 3.86
C PHE A 19 -0.74 8.18 5.20
N ASP A 20 -1.37 9.35 5.20
CA ASP A 20 -2.02 9.94 6.39
C ASP A 20 -1.06 10.21 7.58
N LYS A 21 0.23 10.43 7.29
CA LYS A 21 1.29 10.60 8.30
C LYS A 21 1.38 9.42 9.27
N LYS A 22 0.87 8.25 8.86
CA LYS A 22 0.84 7.04 9.67
C LYS A 22 1.98 6.12 9.23
N LYS A 23 2.77 5.69 10.20
CA LYS A 23 3.89 4.77 9.93
C LYS A 23 3.43 3.34 9.69
N ARG A 24 2.36 2.88 10.35
CA ARG A 24 1.95 1.48 10.36
C ARG A 24 0.51 1.32 9.88
N HIS A 25 0.30 0.47 8.88
CA HIS A 25 -1.02 0.09 8.38
C HIS A 25 -1.19 -1.42 8.53
N ASP A 26 -2.10 -1.82 9.41
CA ASP A 26 -2.54 -3.21 9.49
C ASP A 26 -3.75 -3.36 8.55
N VAL A 27 -3.60 -4.17 7.50
CA VAL A 27 -4.58 -4.37 6.44
C VAL A 27 -4.90 -5.85 6.29
N ASN A 28 -6.10 -6.15 5.78
CA ASN A 28 -6.48 -7.51 5.41
C ASN A 28 -6.77 -7.52 3.91
N LEU A 29 -5.82 -7.99 3.11
CA LEU A 29 -5.94 -7.95 1.66
C LEU A 29 -6.97 -8.98 1.16
N PRO A 30 -7.89 -8.59 0.27
CA PRO A 30 -8.87 -9.52 -0.28
C PRO A 30 -8.25 -10.45 -1.32
N GLY A 31 -8.80 -11.65 -1.47
CA GLY A 31 -8.44 -12.60 -2.53
C GLY A 31 -7.12 -13.34 -2.31
N GLU A 32 -6.68 -14.03 -3.35
CA GLU A 32 -5.52 -14.92 -3.34
C GLU A 32 -4.50 -14.48 -4.42
N ASP A 33 -3.31 -15.09 -4.45
CA ASP A 33 -2.24 -14.82 -5.43
C ASP A 33 -1.70 -13.38 -5.47
N TRP A 34 -1.29 -12.88 -4.30
CA TRP A 34 -0.62 -11.58 -4.20
C TRP A 34 0.82 -11.64 -4.72
N THR A 35 1.19 -10.62 -5.51
CA THR A 35 2.58 -10.33 -5.88
C THR A 35 2.95 -8.95 -5.33
N LEU A 36 4.24 -8.66 -5.21
CA LEU A 36 4.69 -7.34 -4.77
C LEU A 36 4.15 -6.23 -5.69
N ARG A 37 4.07 -6.46 -7.01
CA ARG A 37 3.45 -5.52 -7.94
C ARG A 37 1.98 -5.24 -7.61
N ARG A 38 1.18 -6.30 -7.40
CA ARG A 38 -0.24 -6.15 -7.03
C ARG A 38 -0.39 -5.41 -5.71
N LEU A 39 0.47 -5.70 -4.73
CA LEU A 39 0.49 -5.02 -3.45
C LEU A 39 0.77 -3.52 -3.62
N LEU A 40 1.79 -3.14 -4.39
CA LEU A 40 2.13 -1.73 -4.61
C LEU A 40 0.99 -0.96 -5.30
N LEU A 41 0.34 -1.56 -6.29
CA LEU A 41 -0.85 -0.97 -6.93
C LEU A 41 -2.00 -0.83 -5.93
N TRP A 42 -2.25 -1.84 -5.10
CA TRP A 42 -3.28 -1.77 -4.07
C TRP A 42 -2.97 -0.68 -3.03
N ILE A 43 -1.73 -0.55 -2.58
CA ILE A 43 -1.29 0.52 -1.67
C ILE A 43 -1.57 1.89 -2.28
N ARG A 44 -1.18 2.09 -3.54
CA ARG A 44 -1.46 3.34 -4.28
C ARG A 44 -2.95 3.64 -4.32
N ASP A 45 -3.78 2.64 -4.60
CA ASP A 45 -5.21 2.85 -4.83
C ASP A 45 -6.04 2.95 -3.53
N ASN A 46 -5.52 2.45 -2.39
CA ASN A 46 -6.30 2.30 -1.15
C ASN A 46 -5.72 3.03 0.06
N LEU A 47 -4.41 3.22 0.13
CA LEU A 47 -3.77 3.84 1.31
C LEU A 47 -3.22 5.25 1.01
N LEU A 48 -2.88 5.54 -0.24
CA LEU A 48 -2.29 6.81 -0.61
C LEU A 48 -3.31 7.94 -0.46
N MET A 49 -2.95 8.96 0.31
CA MET A 49 -3.79 10.15 0.55
C MET A 49 -3.32 11.38 -0.25
N GLU A 50 -2.10 11.32 -0.75
CA GLU A 50 -1.49 12.36 -1.58
C GLU A 50 -1.55 11.98 -3.07
N ARG A 51 -0.99 12.82 -3.93
CA ARG A 51 -1.05 12.59 -5.38
C ARG A 51 -0.31 11.29 -5.77
N PRO A 52 -0.90 10.42 -6.62
CA PRO A 52 -0.31 9.15 -7.07
C PRO A 52 1.14 9.23 -7.55
N GLU A 53 1.48 10.28 -8.28
CA GLU A 53 2.80 10.51 -8.86
C GLU A 53 3.93 10.75 -7.84
N LEU A 54 3.60 11.05 -6.58
CA LEU A 54 4.61 11.16 -5.51
C LEU A 54 5.02 9.81 -4.93
N PHE A 55 4.23 8.78 -5.19
CA PHE A 55 4.47 7.42 -4.73
C PHE A 55 4.92 6.48 -5.85
N MET A 56 4.39 6.65 -7.06
CA MET A 56 4.66 5.75 -8.17
C MET A 56 4.63 6.50 -9.51
N GLN A 57 5.65 6.29 -10.33
CA GLN A 57 5.73 6.80 -11.71
C GLN A 57 5.89 5.61 -12.67
N ASP A 58 5.04 5.52 -13.69
CA ASP A 58 5.06 4.44 -14.71
C ASP A 58 5.14 3.02 -14.12
N ASP A 59 4.38 2.74 -13.05
CA ASP A 59 4.39 1.48 -12.30
C ASP A 59 5.75 1.09 -11.68
N THR A 60 6.60 2.09 -11.45
CA THR A 60 7.88 1.99 -10.75
C THR A 60 7.91 2.89 -9.52
N VAL A 61 8.73 2.53 -8.53
CA VAL A 61 8.87 3.20 -7.22
C VAL A 61 10.29 3.69 -7.07
#